data_AF-A0A8S3HB00-F1
#
_entry.id   AF-A0A8S3HB00-F1
#
_cell.length_a   1.000
_cell.length_b   1.000
_cell.length_c   1.000
_cell.angle_alpha   90.00
_cell.angle_beta   90.00
_cell.angle_gamma   90.00
#
_symmetry.space_group_name_H-M   'P 1'
#
loop_
_entity.id
_entity.type
_entity.pdbx_description
1 polymer ?
#
loop_
_entity_poly.entity_id
_entity_poly.type
_entity_poly.pdbx_seq_one_letter_code
_entity_poly.pdbx_strand_id
1 'polypeptide(L)'
;MLNAPIKSNVCKKCNDCFRHEENVALFKQHQYHFRCFLCIDCKKQLSHESFYLDEKLQLDISNPQVYCEICYFKRCSSCSECHQTFTPTSIIIEFQGQEYHNE
;
A
#
# COMPACT_ATOMS: atom_id res chain seq x y z
N MET A 1 -4.24 -6.35 31.82
CA MET A 1 -3.51 -6.71 30.59
C MET A 1 -3.04 -5.41 29.93
N LEU A 2 -1.82 -4.95 30.23
CA LEU A 2 -1.30 -3.68 29.71
C LEU A 2 -0.76 -3.91 28.30
N ASN A 3 -1.40 -3.32 27.30
CA ASN A 3 -0.85 -3.17 25.96
C ASN A 3 0.44 -2.34 26.07
N ALA A 4 1.59 -3.01 26.03
CA ALA A 4 2.88 -2.31 26.02
C ALA A 4 2.92 -1.37 24.80
N PRO A 5 3.28 -0.09 24.97
CA PRO A 5 3.51 0.78 23.82
C PRO A 5 4.66 0.18 23.02
N ILE A 6 4.42 -0.06 21.73
CA ILE A 6 5.46 -0.40 20.76
C ILE A 6 6.47 0.75 20.77
N LYS A 7 7.54 0.63 21.54
CA LYS A 7 8.66 1.58 21.61
C LYS A 7 9.77 1.09 20.70
N SER A 8 9.59 1.21 19.39
CA SER A 8 10.69 1.11 18.43
C SER A 8 11.17 2.52 18.10
N ASN A 9 12.34 2.91 18.59
CA ASN A 9 12.93 4.20 18.19
C ASN A 9 13.51 4.16 16.76
N VAL A 10 13.38 3.04 16.06
CA VAL A 10 13.93 2.82 14.72
C VAL A 10 12.84 2.44 13.73
N CYS A 11 12.99 2.91 12.51
CA CYS A 11 12.13 2.56 11.40
C CYS A 11 12.44 1.15 10.91
N LYS A 12 11.42 0.27 10.84
CA LYS A 12 11.62 -1.12 10.43
C LYS A 12 12.06 -1.31 8.97
N LYS A 13 11.88 -0.28 8.12
CA LYS A 13 12.24 -0.31 6.69
C LYS A 13 13.66 0.17 6.41
N CYS A 14 14.03 1.35 6.91
CA CYS A 14 15.37 1.92 6.66
C CYS A 14 16.36 1.67 7.81
N ASN A 15 15.89 1.15 8.95
CA ASN A 15 16.67 0.92 10.17
C ASN A 15 17.27 2.19 10.81
N ASP A 16 16.88 3.38 10.36
CA ASP A 16 17.28 4.65 10.98
C ASP A 16 16.39 5.02 12.16
N CYS A 17 16.94 5.79 13.09
CA CYS A 17 16.22 6.35 14.22
C CYS A 17 15.29 7.49 13.80
N PHE A 18 14.15 7.59 14.50
CA PHE A 18 13.25 8.73 14.39
C PHE A 18 13.86 9.99 15.02
N ARG A 19 13.56 11.16 14.46
CA ARG A 19 13.88 12.43 15.11
C ARG A 19 12.91 12.71 16.26
N HIS A 20 13.31 13.61 17.15
CA HIS A 20 12.44 14.07 18.24
C HIS A 20 11.14 14.62 17.63
N GLU A 21 9.98 14.16 18.14
CA GLU A 21 8.63 14.57 17.69
C GLU A 21 8.29 14.25 16.22
N GLU A 22 9.05 13.36 15.57
CA GLU A 22 8.72 12.93 14.21
C GLU A 22 7.45 12.07 14.20
N ASN A 23 6.54 12.36 13.26
CA ASN A 23 5.35 11.55 13.05
C ASN A 23 5.73 10.21 12.38
N VAL A 24 5.17 9.12 12.90
CA VAL A 24 5.50 7.75 12.47
C VAL A 24 4.24 6.98 12.08
N ALA A 25 4.35 6.18 11.02
CA ALA A 25 3.30 5.27 10.60
C ALA A 25 3.42 3.97 11.40
N LEU A 26 2.30 3.49 11.93
CA LEU A 26 2.22 2.22 12.66
C LEU A 26 1.62 1.14 11.76
N PHE A 27 2.36 0.06 11.56
CA PHE A 27 1.91 -1.08 10.77
C PHE A 27 2.38 -2.39 11.41
N LYS A 28 1.44 -3.31 11.66
CA LYS A 28 1.71 -4.63 12.26
C LYS A 28 2.67 -4.58 13.47
N GLN A 29 2.42 -3.66 14.40
CA GLN A 29 3.25 -3.46 15.59
C GLN A 29 4.69 -2.98 15.32
N HIS A 30 4.94 -2.40 14.15
CA HIS A 30 6.21 -1.77 13.80
C HIS A 30 6.00 -0.31 13.41
N GLN A 31 7.06 0.48 13.59
CA GLN A 31 7.09 1.91 13.27
C GLN A 31 7.86 2.15 11.97
N TYR A 32 7.35 3.06 11.15
CA TYR A 32 7.94 3.45 9.88
C TYR A 32 7.93 4.97 9.76
N HIS A 33 8.96 5.56 9.14
CA HIS A 33 8.86 6.96 8.74
C HIS A 33 7.71 7.12 7.74
N PHE A 34 7.07 8.29 7.71
CA PHE A 34 6.06 8.59 6.68
C PHE A 34 6.65 8.49 5.26
N ARG A 35 7.89 8.94 5.07
CA ARG A 35 8.65 8.75 3.83
C ARG A 35 8.99 7.29 3.50
N CYS A 36 8.95 6.40 4.48
CA CYS A 36 9.22 4.98 4.30
C CYS A 36 7.92 4.19 4.02
N PHE A 37 6.78 4.73 4.46
CA PHE A 37 5.45 4.13 4.32
C PHE A 37 4.73 4.70 3.10
N LEU A 38 5.14 4.22 1.93
CA LEU A 38 4.69 4.70 0.63
C LEU A 38 3.97 3.61 -0.17
N CYS A 39 3.01 4.01 -0.99
CA CYS A 39 2.44 3.15 -2.01
C CYS A 39 3.55 2.59 -2.92
N ILE A 40 3.51 1.30 -3.20
CA ILE A 40 4.52 0.66 -4.06
C ILE A 40 4.52 1.24 -5.46
N ASP A 41 3.33 1.47 -6.04
CA ASP A 41 3.19 1.84 -7.45
C ASP A 41 3.47 3.33 -7.65
N CYS A 42 2.77 4.20 -6.92
CA CYS A 42 2.84 5.65 -7.14
C CYS A 42 3.78 6.38 -6.18
N LYS A 43 4.38 5.69 -5.20
CA LYS A 43 5.24 6.28 -4.14
C LYS A 43 4.57 7.37 -3.30
N LYS A 44 3.25 7.50 -3.34
CA LYS A 44 2.47 8.40 -2.48
C LYS A 44 2.61 8.00 -1.01
N GLN A 45 2.76 8.97 -0.11
CA GLN A 45 2.75 8.74 1.33
C GLN A 45 1.37 8.27 1.79
N LEU A 46 1.33 7.18 2.56
CA LEU A 46 0.08 6.55 3.04
C LEU A 46 -0.15 6.72 4.53
N SER A 47 0.62 7.60 5.18
CA SER A 47 0.58 7.76 6.63
C SER A 47 -0.68 8.43 7.17
N HIS A 48 -1.41 9.18 6.34
CA HIS A 48 -2.60 9.95 6.71
C HIS A 48 -3.88 9.45 6.00
N GLU A 49 -3.76 8.42 5.17
CA GLU A 49 -4.87 7.92 4.35
C GLU A 49 -5.08 6.43 4.62
N SER A 50 -6.28 5.95 4.29
CA SER A 50 -6.54 4.51 4.22
C SER A 50 -5.58 3.87 3.21
N PHE A 51 -5.01 2.73 3.59
CA PHE A 51 -4.13 1.95 2.73
C PHE A 51 -4.62 0.51 2.66
N TYR A 52 -4.28 -0.14 1.55
CA TYR A 52 -4.63 -1.51 1.28
C TYR A 52 -3.36 -2.35 1.21
N LEU A 53 -3.49 -3.63 1.54
CA LEU A 53 -2.39 -4.57 1.57
C LEU A 53 -2.67 -5.71 0.61
N ASP A 54 -1.64 -6.17 -0.08
CA ASP A 54 -1.72 -7.42 -0.85
C ASP A 54 -1.25 -8.57 0.03
N GLU A 55 -2.19 -9.29 0.67
CA GLU A 55 -1.92 -10.40 1.61
C GLU A 55 -0.95 -11.45 1.09
N LYS A 56 -0.93 -11.69 -0.23
CA LYS A 56 -0.04 -12.66 -0.86
C LYS A 56 1.43 -12.22 -0.85
N LEU A 57 1.68 -10.92 -0.76
CA LEU A 57 3.02 -10.33 -0.82
C LEU A 57 3.56 -9.90 0.55
N GLN A 58 2.81 -10.08 1.64
CA GLN A 58 3.18 -9.65 3.01
C GLN A 58 4.25 -10.51 3.69
N LEU A 59 5.21 -11.06 2.92
CA LEU A 59 6.29 -11.90 3.45
C LEU A 59 7.38 -11.11 4.17
N ASP A 60 7.58 -9.84 3.79
CA ASP A 60 8.64 -8.99 4.33
C ASP A 60 8.07 -7.76 5.04
N ILE A 61 8.20 -7.74 6.36
CA ILE A 61 7.75 -6.62 7.18
C ILE A 61 8.68 -5.40 7.07
N SER A 62 9.94 -5.58 6.65
CA SER A 62 10.84 -4.45 6.39
C SER A 62 10.42 -3.70 5.13
N ASN A 63 9.79 -4.38 4.17
CA ASN A 63 9.26 -3.77 2.96
C ASN A 63 7.73 -3.98 2.84
N PRO A 64 6.92 -3.25 3.63
CA PRO A 64 5.49 -3.45 3.67
C PRO A 64 4.87 -3.22 2.30
N GLN A 65 4.12 -4.22 1.81
CA GLN A 65 3.50 -4.19 0.50
C GLN A 65 2.16 -3.46 0.53
N VAL A 66 2.23 -2.14 0.68
CA VAL A 66 1.07 -1.25 0.85
C VAL A 66 0.77 -0.48 -0.45
N TYR A 67 -0.52 -0.25 -0.68
CA TYR A 67 -1.05 0.44 -1.84
C TYR A 67 -2.02 1.53 -1.41
N CYS A 68 -2.05 2.66 -2.12
CA CYS A 68 -3.17 3.59 -1.99
C CYS A 68 -4.43 2.94 -2.57
N GLU A 69 -5.59 3.45 -2.19
CA GLU A 69 -6.89 3.04 -2.72
C GLU A 69 -6.91 2.92 -4.25
N ILE A 70 -6.46 3.97 -4.94
CA ILE A 70 -6.46 4.03 -6.41
C ILE A 70 -5.60 2.93 -7.02
N CYS A 71 -4.38 2.73 -6.51
CA CYS A 71 -3.46 1.72 -7.04
C CYS A 71 -3.92 0.31 -6.68
N TYR A 72 -4.51 0.12 -5.51
CA TYR A 72 -5.07 -1.17 -5.10
C TYR A 72 -6.22 -1.58 -6.02
N PHE A 73 -7.21 -0.71 -6.25
CA PHE A 73 -8.33 -1.01 -7.13
C PHE A 73 -7.90 -1.25 -8.58
N LYS A 74 -6.94 -0.48 -9.11
CA LYS A 74 -6.38 -0.73 -10.44
C LYS A 74 -5.73 -2.10 -10.61
N ARG A 75 -5.23 -2.69 -9.52
CA ARG A 75 -4.66 -4.06 -9.53
C ARG A 75 -5.76 -5.13 -9.44
N CYS A 76 -6.90 -4.81 -8.83
CA CYS A 76 -8.06 -5.70 -8.76
C CYS A 76 -8.86 -5.70 -10.07
N SER A 77 -8.90 -4.57 -10.77
CA SER A 77 -9.54 -4.45 -12.08
C SER A 77 -8.57 -4.89 -13.17
N SER A 78 -8.91 -5.99 -13.85
CA SER A 78 -8.15 -6.51 -14.98
C SER A 78 -9.08 -6.90 -16.10
N CYS A 79 -8.64 -6.71 -17.34
CA CYS A 79 -9.43 -7.08 -18.51
C CYS A 79 -9.69 -8.58 -18.53
N SER A 80 -10.95 -8.99 -18.68
CA SER A 80 -11.34 -10.40 -18.69
C SER A 80 -10.90 -11.14 -19.95
N GLU A 81 -10.63 -10.41 -21.05
CA GLU A 81 -10.09 -10.98 -22.29
C GLU A 81 -8.56 -11.11 -22.28
N CYS A 82 -7.84 -10.02 -21.98
CA CYS A 82 -6.38 -10.00 -22.11
C CYS A 82 -5.62 -10.18 -20.78
N HIS A 83 -6.33 -10.21 -19.64
CA HIS A 83 -5.80 -10.34 -18.28
C HIS A 83 -4.77 -9.26 -17.87
N GLN A 84 -4.74 -8.14 -18.60
CA GLN A 84 -3.89 -7.00 -18.27
C GLN A 84 -4.64 -6.02 -17.35
N THR A 85 -3.91 -5.35 -16.46
CA THR A 85 -4.48 -4.31 -15.60
C THR A 85 -4.79 -3.05 -16.39
N PHE A 86 -5.84 -2.35 -16.00
CA PHE A 86 -6.19 -1.08 -16.62
C PHE A 86 -5.20 0.02 -16.25
N THR A 87 -4.81 0.82 -17.23
CA THR A 87 -4.01 2.04 -17.03
C THR A 87 -4.93 3.19 -16.57
N PRO A 88 -4.38 4.28 -16.01
CA PRO A 88 -5.18 5.46 -15.67
C PRO A 88 -5.98 6.06 -16.86
N THR A 89 -5.56 5.77 -18.10
CA THR A 89 -6.17 6.25 -19.34
C THR A 89 -7.05 5.22 -20.04
N SER A 90 -7.13 4.00 -19.50
CA SER A 90 -7.95 2.94 -20.10
C SER A 90 -9.43 3.30 -20.00
N ILE A 91 -10.16 3.19 -21.12
CA ILE A 91 -11.62 3.22 -21.13
C ILE A 91 -12.10 1.81 -20.81
N ILE A 92 -12.88 1.67 -19.74
CA ILE A 92 -13.32 0.38 -19.19
C ILE A 92 -14.79 0.16 -19.55
N ILE A 93 -15.10 -0.97 -20.17
CA ILE A 93 -16.49 -1.42 -20.37
C ILE A 93 -16.80 -2.51 -19.34
N GLU A 94 -17.94 -2.39 -18.67
CA GLU A 94 -18.49 -3.45 -17.81
C GLU A 94 -19.59 -4.21 -18.57
N PHE A 95 -19.45 -5.53 -18.68
CA PHE A 95 -20.46 -6.41 -19.27
C PHE A 95 -20.59 -7.68 -18.43
N GLN A 96 -21.81 -7.98 -17.99
CA GLN A 96 -22.12 -9.15 -17.13
C GLN A 96 -21.23 -9.26 -15.87
N GLY A 97 -20.87 -8.12 -15.27
CA GLY A 97 -20.01 -8.08 -14.07
C GLY A 97 -18.53 -8.36 -14.36
N GLN A 98 -18.12 -8.34 -15.62
CA GLN A 98 -16.73 -8.45 -16.06
C GLN A 98 -16.28 -7.15 -16.72
N GLU A 99 -15.00 -6.83 -16.58
CA GLU A 99 -14.40 -5.61 -17.11
C GLU A 99 -13.56 -5.91 -18.35
N TYR A 100 -13.61 -5.02 -19.35
CA TYR A 100 -12.94 -5.15 -20.64
C TYR A 100 -12.27 -3.84 -21.06
N HIS A 101 -11.22 -3.90 -21.87
CA HIS A 101 -10.71 -2.73 -22.59
C HIS A 101 -11.72 -2.32 -23.67
N ASN A 102 -12.04 -1.02 -23.74
CA ASN A 102 -12.68 -0.45 -24.92
C ASN A 102 -11.59 -0.14 -25.95
N GLU A 103 -11.35 -1.06 -26.88
CA GLU A 103 -10.47 -0.83 -28.02
C GLU A 103 -11.10 0.11 -29.05
#